data_AF-A0A1E7PYG0-F1
#
_entry.id   AF-A0A1E7PYG0-F1
#
_cell.length_a   1.000
_cell.length_b   1.000
_cell.length_c   1.000
_cell.angle_alpha   90.00
_cell.angle_beta   90.00
_cell.angle_gamma   90.00
#
_symmetry.space_group_name_H-M   'P 1'
#
loop_
_entity.id
_entity.type
_entity.pdbx_description
1 polymer ?
#
loop_
_entity_poly.entity_id
_entity_poly.type
_entity_poly.pdbx_seq_one_letter_code
_entity_poly.pdbx_strand_id
1 'polypeptide(L)'
;MDPRVEIIYRMDDLRREAIAELAKVTAKESAARIGVPVLRVINARAGRPTSLNDKQLAEVKKDHDIMKAAALKRRENSVEQMCKVARMGFNKVHRIINTREISEEQAQGFSNTPAFRFLTMPAPKSACRNSRYY
;
A
#
# COMPACT_ATOMS: atom_id res chain seq x y z
N MET A 1 -23.89 -0.71 7.77
CA MET A 1 -23.10 -1.08 6.57
C MET A 1 -23.69 -2.36 6.00
N ASP A 2 -23.73 -2.53 4.68
CA ASP A 2 -24.17 -3.80 4.06
C ASP A 2 -23.15 -4.91 4.41
N PRO A 3 -23.57 -6.04 5.02
CA PRO A 3 -22.65 -7.11 5.43
C PRO A 3 -21.83 -7.69 4.26
N ARG A 4 -22.31 -7.57 3.01
CA ARG A 4 -21.57 -8.03 1.83
C ARG A 4 -20.37 -7.14 1.51
N VAL A 5 -20.48 -5.85 1.78
CA VAL A 5 -19.38 -4.88 1.62
C VAL A 5 -18.28 -5.15 2.64
N GLU A 6 -18.66 -5.53 3.87
CA GLU A 6 -17.71 -5.89 4.91
C GLU A 6 -16.89 -7.14 4.55
N ILE A 7 -17.55 -8.16 3.97
CA ILE A 7 -16.86 -9.35 3.46
C ILE A 7 -15.87 -8.99 2.34
N ILE A 8 -16.26 -8.11 1.41
CA ILE A 8 -15.36 -7.62 0.35
C ILE A 8 -14.14 -6.93 0.97
N TYR A 9 -14.33 -6.08 1.98
CA TYR A 9 -13.23 -5.39 2.64
C TYR A 9 -12.27 -6.34 3.34
N ARG A 10 -12.78 -7.33 4.08
CA ARG A 10 -11.93 -8.36 4.72
C ARG A 10 -11.14 -9.17 3.70
N MET A 11 -11.77 -9.56 2.59
CA MET A 11 -11.08 -10.27 1.51
C MET A 11 -10.02 -9.40 0.85
N ASP A 12 -10.28 -8.10 0.67
CA ASP A 12 -9.29 -7.16 0.14
C ASP A 12 -8.12 -6.94 1.11
N ASP A 13 -8.37 -6.91 2.42
CA ASP A 13 -7.33 -6.80 3.44
C ASP A 13 -6.38 -8.00 3.42
N LEU A 14 -6.94 -9.22 3.43
CA LEU A 14 -6.16 -10.46 3.31
C LEU A 14 -5.36 -10.50 2.01
N ARG A 15 -5.93 -10.03 0.91
CA ARG A 15 -5.24 -9.93 -0.37
C ARG A 15 -4.05 -8.96 -0.28
N ARG A 16 -4.23 -7.79 0.35
CA ARG A 16 -3.17 -6.79 0.52
C ARG A 16 -2.04 -7.31 1.42
N GLU A 17 -2.37 -7.98 2.51
CA GLU A 17 -1.40 -8.62 3.40
C GLU A 17 -0.57 -9.67 2.67
N ALA A 18 -1.22 -10.58 1.94
CA ALA A 18 -0.53 -11.61 1.16
C ALA A 18 0.40 -11.01 0.09
N ILE A 19 -0.02 -9.94 -0.59
CA ILE A 19 0.82 -9.23 -1.57
C ILE A 19 2.04 -8.59 -0.88
N ALA A 20 1.85 -7.96 0.27
CA ALA A 20 2.92 -7.32 1.03
C ALA A 20 3.95 -8.36 1.52
N GLU A 21 3.51 -9.53 1.98
CA GLU A 21 4.39 -10.63 2.36
C GLU A 21 5.17 -11.19 1.18
N LEU A 22 4.51 -11.44 0.05
CA LEU A 22 5.17 -11.89 -1.18
C LEU A 22 6.19 -10.88 -1.68
N ALA A 23 5.90 -9.58 -1.61
CA ALA A 23 6.84 -8.54 -1.99
C ALA A 23 8.11 -8.58 -1.11
N LYS A 24 7.98 -8.86 0.19
CA LYS A 24 9.12 -9.03 1.11
C LYS A 24 9.92 -10.28 0.79
N VAL A 25 9.26 -11.42 0.58
CA VAL A 25 9.93 -12.70 0.25
C VAL A 25 10.72 -12.58 -1.05
N THR A 26 10.08 -12.07 -2.10
CA THR A 26 10.75 -11.90 -3.40
C THR A 26 11.85 -10.86 -3.37
N ALA A 27 11.76 -9.82 -2.54
CA ALA A 27 12.87 -8.89 -2.35
C ALA A 27 14.08 -9.59 -1.71
N LYS A 28 13.85 -10.50 -0.75
CA LYS A 28 14.92 -11.32 -0.14
C LYS A 28 15.55 -12.27 -1.16
N GLU A 29 14.73 -12.91 -2.00
CA GLU A 29 15.23 -13.82 -3.04
C GLU A 29 16.05 -13.10 -4.11
N SER A 30 15.56 -11.97 -4.64
CA SER A 30 16.33 -11.15 -5.59
C SER A 30 17.64 -10.65 -4.96
N ALA A 31 17.60 -10.25 -3.68
CA ALA A 31 18.78 -9.81 -2.94
C ALA A 31 19.82 -10.93 -2.79
N ALA A 32 19.39 -12.14 -2.45
CA ALA A 32 20.27 -13.30 -2.34
C ALA A 32 20.89 -13.69 -3.70
N ARG A 33 20.11 -13.63 -4.79
CA ARG A 33 20.58 -13.96 -6.14
C ARG A 33 21.63 -12.98 -6.65
N ILE A 34 21.42 -11.69 -6.40
CA ILE A 34 22.29 -10.60 -6.88
C ILE A 34 23.48 -10.35 -5.92
N GLY A 35 23.42 -10.90 -4.70
CA GLY A 35 24.46 -10.75 -3.68
C GLY A 35 24.49 -9.35 -3.04
N VAL A 36 23.31 -8.73 -2.87
CA VAL A 36 23.19 -7.36 -2.33
C VAL A 36 22.25 -7.31 -1.12
N PRO A 37 22.38 -6.32 -0.23
CA PRO A 37 21.43 -6.15 0.87
C PRO A 37 19.99 -5.96 0.38
N VAL A 38 19.04 -6.59 1.07
CA VAL A 38 17.59 -6.51 0.76
C VAL A 38 17.12 -5.05 0.67
N LEU A 39 17.64 -4.17 1.54
CA LEU A 39 17.31 -2.76 1.54
C LEU A 39 17.63 -2.06 0.20
N ARG A 40 18.70 -2.47 -0.48
CA ARG A 40 19.06 -1.93 -1.81
C ARG A 40 18.06 -2.35 -2.87
N VAL A 41 17.62 -3.61 -2.85
CA VAL A 41 16.57 -4.10 -3.75
C VAL A 41 15.25 -3.36 -3.51
N ILE A 42 14.86 -3.17 -2.25
CA ILE A 42 13.65 -2.42 -1.89
C ILE A 42 13.73 -0.97 -2.39
N ASN A 43 14.85 -0.29 -2.14
CA ASN A 43 15.07 1.08 -2.58
C ASN A 43 15.05 1.19 -4.12
N ALA A 44 15.68 0.25 -4.82
CA ALA A 44 15.69 0.21 -6.28
C ALA A 44 14.29 0.00 -6.87
N ARG A 45 13.48 -0.90 -6.28
CA ARG A 45 12.07 -1.09 -6.66
C ARG A 45 11.22 0.16 -6.43
N ALA A 46 11.53 0.92 -5.37
CA ALA A 46 10.87 2.18 -5.06
C ALA A 46 11.37 3.38 -5.89
N GLY A 47 12.31 3.17 -6.84
CA GLY A 47 12.88 4.25 -7.65
C GLY A 47 13.80 5.20 -6.88
N ARG A 48 14.25 4.81 -5.69
CA ARG A 48 15.18 5.60 -4.86
C ARG A 48 16.62 5.42 -5.35
N PRO A 49 17.50 6.42 -5.13
CA PRO A 49 18.91 6.28 -5.49
C PRO A 49 19.56 5.10 -4.75
N THR A 50 20.30 4.27 -5.49
CA THR A 50 20.99 3.08 -4.96
C THR A 50 22.35 2.91 -5.64
N SER A 51 23.31 2.33 -4.92
CA SER A 51 24.65 1.98 -5.45
C SER A 51 24.67 0.61 -6.17
N LEU A 52 23.63 0.28 -6.91
CA LEU A 52 23.57 -0.96 -7.71
C LEU A 52 24.19 -0.70 -9.08
N ASN A 53 24.91 -1.68 -9.61
CA ASN A 53 25.42 -1.61 -10.98
C ASN A 53 24.26 -1.72 -11.99
N ASP A 54 24.42 -1.22 -13.21
CA ASP A 54 23.37 -1.21 -14.23
C ASP A 54 22.80 -2.61 -14.52
N LYS A 55 23.66 -3.63 -14.56
CA LYS A 55 23.25 -5.04 -14.72
C LYS A 55 22.37 -5.51 -13.57
N GLN A 56 22.74 -5.18 -12.33
CA GLN A 56 21.98 -5.54 -11.12
C GLN A 56 20.64 -4.79 -11.07
N LEU A 57 20.64 -3.52 -11.47
CA LEU A 57 19.43 -2.70 -11.54
C LEU A 57 18.45 -3.24 -12.60
N ALA A 58 18.95 -3.66 -13.76
CA ALA A 58 18.13 -4.29 -14.81
C ALA A 58 17.48 -5.59 -14.32
N GLU A 59 18.22 -6.42 -13.58
CA GLU A 59 17.69 -7.66 -13.02
C GLU A 59 16.62 -7.41 -11.95
N VAL A 60 16.85 -6.46 -11.03
CA VAL A 60 15.85 -6.04 -10.04
C VAL A 60 14.57 -5.51 -10.70
N LYS A 61 14.71 -4.71 -11.77
CA LYS A 61 13.56 -4.18 -12.52
C LYS A 61 12.78 -5.30 -13.21
N LYS A 62 13.46 -6.23 -13.88
CA LYS A 62 12.82 -7.38 -14.53
C LYS A 62 12.03 -8.24 -13.53
N ASP A 63 12.64 -8.57 -12.40
CA ASP A 63 11.99 -9.33 -11.32
C ASP A 63 10.76 -8.57 -10.79
N HIS A 64 10.87 -7.25 -10.62
CA HIS A 64 9.78 -6.41 -10.15
C HIS A 64 8.62 -6.34 -11.15
N ASP A 65 8.90 -6.23 -12.44
CA ASP A 65 7.87 -6.17 -13.49
C ASP A 65 7.11 -7.49 -13.61
N ILE A 66 7.81 -8.64 -13.52
CA ILE A 66 7.18 -9.96 -13.47
C ILE A 66 6.26 -10.08 -12.26
N MET A 67 6.73 -9.63 -11.09
CA MET A 67 5.93 -9.64 -9.87
C MET A 67 4.72 -8.73 -9.96
N LYS A 68 4.85 -7.56 -10.58
CA LYS A 68 3.74 -6.62 -10.80
C LYS A 68 2.68 -7.23 -11.71
N ALA A 69 3.10 -7.87 -12.81
CA ALA A 69 2.19 -8.57 -13.71
C ALA A 69 1.47 -9.74 -13.02
N ALA A 70 2.19 -10.54 -12.23
CA ALA A 70 1.60 -11.63 -11.44
C ALA A 70 0.61 -11.12 -10.39
N ALA A 71 0.92 -10.00 -9.72
CA ALA A 71 0.05 -9.36 -8.75
C ALA A 71 -1.25 -8.82 -9.40
N LEU A 72 -1.16 -8.24 -10.60
CA LEU A 72 -2.33 -7.80 -11.38
C LEU A 72 -3.26 -8.96 -11.73
N LYS A 73 -2.71 -10.06 -12.27
CA LYS A 73 -3.50 -11.25 -12.59
C LYS A 73 -4.15 -11.86 -11.34
N ARG A 74 -3.44 -11.88 -10.21
CA ARG A 74 -4.02 -12.32 -8.93
C ARG A 74 -5.11 -11.38 -8.42
N ARG A 75 -4.98 -10.06 -8.63
CA ARG A 75 -6.02 -9.08 -8.30
C ARG A 75 -7.30 -9.40 -9.07
N GLU A 76 -7.23 -9.60 -10.38
CA GLU A 76 -8.40 -9.96 -11.21
C GLU A 76 -9.09 -11.22 -10.67
N ASN A 77 -8.34 -12.31 -10.46
CA ASN A 77 -8.87 -13.55 -9.90
C ASN A 77 -9.50 -13.36 -8.50
N SER A 78 -8.91 -12.52 -7.65
CA SER A 78 -9.44 -12.24 -6.31
C SER A 78 -10.73 -11.42 -6.36
N VAL A 79 -10.85 -10.48 -7.30
CA VAL A 79 -12.07 -9.69 -7.49
C VAL A 79 -13.20 -10.61 -7.98
N GLU A 80 -12.92 -11.53 -8.90
CA GLU A 80 -13.88 -12.55 -9.31
C GLU A 80 -14.35 -13.43 -8.14
N GLN A 81 -13.44 -13.84 -7.24
CA GLN A 81 -13.80 -14.58 -6.03
C GLN A 81 -14.67 -13.73 -5.10
N MET A 82 -14.34 -12.46 -4.88
CA MET A 82 -15.17 -11.54 -4.10
C MET A 82 -16.58 -11.37 -4.70
N CYS A 83 -16.69 -11.32 -6.04
CA CYS A 83 -17.98 -11.28 -6.73
C CYS A 83 -18.82 -12.52 -6.44
N LYS A 84 -18.20 -13.71 -6.48
CA LYS A 84 -18.87 -14.99 -6.19
C LYS A 84 -19.35 -15.06 -4.74
N VAL A 85 -18.49 -14.70 -3.78
CA VAL A 85 -18.81 -14.78 -2.34
C VAL A 85 -19.88 -13.75 -1.96
N ALA A 86 -19.72 -12.49 -2.40
CA ALA A 86 -20.65 -11.42 -2.07
C ALA A 86 -21.95 -11.47 -2.90
N ARG A 87 -22.01 -12.30 -3.95
CA ARG A 87 -23.09 -12.35 -4.95
C ARG A 87 -23.37 -10.97 -5.55
N MET A 88 -22.31 -10.31 -6.02
CA MET A 88 -22.35 -8.96 -6.57
C MET A 88 -21.71 -8.92 -7.94
N GLY A 89 -22.19 -8.03 -8.80
CA GLY A 89 -21.61 -7.83 -10.13
C GLY A 89 -20.19 -7.25 -10.06
N PHE A 90 -19.34 -7.64 -11.01
CA PHE A 90 -17.94 -7.24 -11.10
C PHE A 90 -17.73 -5.72 -10.98
N ASN A 91 -18.47 -4.93 -11.76
CA ASN A 91 -18.37 -3.47 -11.73
C ASN A 91 -18.71 -2.88 -10.35
N LYS A 92 -19.61 -3.51 -9.59
CA LYS A 92 -20.00 -3.04 -8.26
C LYS A 92 -18.91 -3.33 -7.25
N VAL A 93 -18.34 -4.53 -7.26
CA VAL A 93 -17.20 -4.90 -6.39
C VAL A 93 -15.98 -4.04 -6.71
N HIS A 94 -15.66 -3.87 -7.99
CA HIS A 94 -14.55 -3.03 -8.43
C HIS A 94 -14.72 -1.57 -8.00
N ARG A 95 -15.95 -1.02 -8.11
CA ARG A 95 -16.25 0.33 -7.61
C ARG A 95 -16.06 0.41 -6.09
N ILE A 96 -16.55 -0.56 -5.33
CA ILE A 96 -16.40 -0.59 -3.86
C ILE A 96 -14.92 -0.58 -3.43
N ILE A 97 -14.09 -1.38 -4.09
CA ILE A 97 -12.64 -1.43 -3.82
C ILE A 97 -11.98 -0.11 -4.20
N ASN A 98 -12.24 0.42 -5.40
CA ASN A 98 -11.65 1.69 -5.83
C ASN A 98 -12.08 2.87 -4.96
N THR A 99 -13.36 2.94 -4.57
CA THR A 99 -13.85 4.00 -3.67
C THR A 99 -13.13 3.92 -2.32
N ARG A 100 -12.87 2.72 -1.81
CA ARG A 100 -12.07 2.52 -0.59
C ARG A 100 -10.62 2.98 -0.79
N GLU A 101 -9.95 2.55 -1.86
CA GLU A 101 -8.58 2.97 -2.20
C GLU A 101 -8.46 4.50 -2.25
N ILE A 102 -9.35 5.18 -2.98
CA ILE A 102 -9.38 6.65 -3.07
C ILE A 102 -9.62 7.29 -1.69
N SER A 103 -10.51 6.74 -0.87
CA SER A 103 -10.78 7.28 0.46
C SER A 103 -9.59 7.14 1.41
N GLU A 104 -8.85 6.03 1.33
CA GLU A 104 -7.64 5.79 2.11
C GLU A 104 -6.48 6.70 1.65
N GLU A 105 -6.31 6.88 0.34
CA GLU A 105 -5.33 7.80 -0.24
C GLU A 105 -5.63 9.26 0.15
N GLN A 106 -6.90 9.67 0.10
CA GLN A 106 -7.34 11.00 0.54
C GLN A 106 -7.12 11.20 2.04
N ALA A 107 -7.43 10.20 2.88
CA ALA A 107 -7.18 10.27 4.32
C ALA A 107 -5.68 10.40 4.63
N GLN A 108 -4.83 9.65 3.93
CA GLN A 108 -3.37 9.76 4.05
C GLN A 108 -2.85 11.11 3.53
N GLY A 109 -3.42 11.64 2.43
CA GLY A 109 -3.12 12.96 1.91
C GLY A 109 -3.50 14.08 2.89
N PHE A 110 -4.67 13.98 3.52
CA PHE A 110 -5.16 14.94 4.51
C PHE A 110 -4.25 15.01 5.74
N SER A 111 -3.75 13.86 6.21
CA SER A 111 -2.80 13.78 7.32
C SER A 111 -1.46 14.50 7.08
N ASN A 112 -1.11 14.73 5.80
CA ASN A 112 0.11 15.44 5.39
C ASN A 112 -0.12 16.92 5.05
N THR A 113 -1.35 17.42 5.15
CA THR A 113 -1.63 18.83 4.87
C THR A 113 -1.07 19.74 5.97
N PRO A 114 -0.62 20.97 5.64
CA PRO A 114 -0.18 21.95 6.63
C PRO A 114 -1.25 22.26 7.67
N ALA A 115 -2.53 22.27 7.26
CA ALA A 115 -3.66 22.53 8.15
C ALA A 115 -3.86 21.41 9.18
N PHE A 116 -3.81 20.14 8.77
CA PHE A 116 -3.91 19.03 9.70
C PHE A 116 -2.72 18.98 10.66
N ARG A 117 -1.50 19.23 10.16
CA ARG A 117 -0.29 19.36 11.00
C ARG A 117 -0.44 20.47 12.04
N PHE A 118 -0.93 21.64 11.63
CA PHE A 118 -1.19 22.76 12.55
C PHE A 118 -2.21 22.41 13.63
N LEU A 119 -3.30 21.72 13.28
CA LEU A 119 -4.37 21.34 14.21
C LEU A 119 -3.98 20.19 15.18
N THR A 120 -3.04 19.35 14.78
CA THR A 120 -2.61 18.17 15.56
C THR A 120 -1.30 18.37 16.31
N MET A 121 -0.59 19.48 16.06
CA MET A 121 0.57 19.83 16.86
C MET A 121 0.12 20.20 18.29
N PRO A 122 0.80 19.68 19.33
CA PRO A 122 0.52 20.10 20.69
C PRO A 122 0.72 21.62 20.79
N ALA A 123 -0.22 22.30 21.46
CA ALA A 123 -0.16 23.74 21.62
C ALA A 123 1.23 24.14 22.18
N PRO A 124 1.87 25.19 21.62
CA PRO A 124 3.17 25.62 22.11
C PRO A 124 3.05 25.97 23.60
N LYS A 125 4.08 25.65 24.40
CA LYS A 125 4.08 25.87 25.86
C LYS A 125 3.79 27.33 26.26
N SER A 126 3.97 28.29 25.34
CA SER A 126 3.62 29.71 25.50
C SER A 126 2.11 29.99 25.46
N ALA A 127 1.31 29.15 24.79
CA ALA A 127 -0.14 29.30 24.69
C ALA A 127 -0.87 28.86 25.97
N CYS A 128 -0.25 28.01 26.80
CA CYS A 128 -0.83 27.52 28.06
C CYS A 128 -0.68 28.50 29.25
N ARG A 129 -0.08 29.68 29.05
CA ARG A 129 0.26 30.60 30.16
C ARG A 129 -0.80 31.65 30.49
N ASN A 130 -1.89 31.76 29.71
CA ASN A 130 -2.92 32.80 29.89
C ASN A 130 -4.38 32.30 29.81
N SER A 131 -4.70 31.06 30.23
CA SER A 131 -6.11 30.73 30.53
C SER A 131 -6.45 31.21 31.93
N ARG A 132 -6.80 32.50 32.04
CA ARG A 132 -7.29 33.18 33.25
C ARG A 132 -8.75 32.83 33.58
N TYR A 133 -9.11 31.56 33.40
CA TYR A 133 -10.41 30.99 33.74
C TYR A 133 -10.17 29.61 34.37
N TYR A 134 -9.78 29.65 35.64
CA TYR A 134 -10.17 28.68 36.66
C TYR A 134 -11.27 29.35 37.49
#